data_AF-X1G9E9-F1
#
_entry.id   AF-X1G9E9-F1
#
_cell.length_a   1.000
_cell.length_b   1.000
_cell.length_c   1.000
_cell.angle_alpha   90.00
_cell.angle_beta   90.00
_cell.angle_gamma   90.00
#
_symmetry.space_group_name_H-M   'P 1'
#
loop_
_entity.id
_entity.type
_entity.pdbx_description
1 polymer ?
#
loop_
_entity_poly.entity_id
_entity_poly.type
_entity_poly.pdbx_seq_one_letter_code
_entity_poly.pdbx_strand_id
1 'polypeptide(L)'
;EKIKIADAKALVDYALIGGAGEVSAEALRGLAAGGVVAFKTFMIARFKELTASDAWMLDNFKVLGELGLPCLIHAENQSIVESGMEKAVASGRVDPIAHCEFRPAIAETEATMRTIILAEGTGVHLHICHMTAKGAVEALSWAQSRGRCVTGETSPNYLLMTEEDMKTRGPYAKVDPPLRKAEDQAALWAAISDGTVSVLASDHAPYPKSEKEKGWKNIYDAPSGGVGVQTSLPLMLNKVNEGKISLERLVEIFSENPAKLLKLHPRKGVLMP
;
A
#
# COMPACT_ATOMS: atom_id res chain seq x y z
N GLU A 1 7.11 -16.26 17.85
CA GLU A 1 5.72 -16.33 18.34
C GLU A 1 4.69 -16.25 17.20
N LYS A 2 4.69 -15.18 16.40
CA LYS A 2 3.69 -14.96 15.32
C LYS A 2 3.52 -16.15 14.36
N ILE A 3 4.62 -16.79 13.94
CA ILE A 3 4.60 -18.00 13.11
C ILE A 3 3.76 -19.11 13.76
N LYS A 4 4.00 -19.44 15.03
CA LYS A 4 3.24 -20.47 15.75
C LYS A 4 1.73 -20.15 15.82
N ILE A 5 1.38 -18.88 15.99
CA ILE A 5 -0.04 -18.44 16.02
C ILE A 5 -0.68 -18.61 14.64
N ALA A 6 0.04 -18.24 13.57
CA ALA A 6 -0.44 -18.35 12.21
C ALA A 6 -0.55 -19.82 11.77
N ASP A 7 0.47 -20.66 12.05
CA ASP A 7 0.45 -22.11 11.75
C ASP A 7 -0.74 -22.82 12.38
N ALA A 8 -1.18 -22.40 13.56
CA ALA A 8 -2.30 -23.01 14.25
C ALA A 8 -3.69 -22.63 13.65
N LYS A 9 -3.76 -21.63 12.77
CA LYS A 9 -5.03 -21.03 12.31
C LYS A 9 -5.14 -20.82 10.80
N ALA A 10 -4.03 -20.71 10.09
CA ALA A 10 -4.01 -20.42 8.66
C ALA A 10 -4.61 -21.58 7.87
N LEU A 11 -5.53 -21.26 6.97
CA LEU A 11 -6.17 -22.24 6.06
C LEU A 11 -5.45 -22.32 4.71
N VAL A 12 -4.54 -21.38 4.45
CA VAL A 12 -3.73 -21.27 3.23
C VAL A 12 -2.30 -20.94 3.63
N ASP A 13 -1.36 -21.19 2.72
CA ASP A 13 0.03 -20.76 2.92
C ASP A 13 0.12 -19.25 3.15
N TYR A 14 1.05 -18.85 4.01
CA TYR A 14 1.28 -17.46 4.35
C TYR A 14 2.78 -17.16 4.42
N ALA A 15 3.11 -15.88 4.32
CA ALA A 15 4.43 -15.35 4.64
C ALA A 15 4.26 -14.12 5.54
N LEU A 16 5.30 -13.77 6.29
CA LEU A 16 5.28 -12.62 7.19
C LEU A 16 6.20 -11.52 6.67
N ILE A 17 5.75 -10.28 6.85
CA ILE A 17 6.51 -9.06 6.56
C ILE A 17 6.98 -8.50 7.91
N GLY A 18 8.27 -8.23 8.04
CA GLY A 18 8.87 -7.63 9.23
C GLY A 18 8.55 -6.14 9.33
N GLY A 19 8.50 -5.61 10.54
CA GLY A 19 8.47 -4.16 10.74
C GLY A 19 9.89 -3.60 10.70
N ALA A 20 10.14 -2.60 9.85
CA ALA A 20 11.43 -1.91 9.85
C ALA A 20 11.42 -0.73 10.84
N GLY A 21 10.56 0.29 10.65
CA GLY A 21 10.43 1.39 11.62
C GLY A 21 11.78 2.00 12.05
N GLU A 22 11.90 2.40 13.32
CA GLU A 22 13.16 2.89 13.91
C GLU A 22 13.82 1.81 14.80
N VAL A 23 14.14 0.66 14.19
CA VAL A 23 14.80 -0.47 14.89
C VAL A 23 16.26 -0.64 14.45
N SER A 24 17.09 -1.21 15.32
CA SER A 24 18.50 -1.43 15.00
C SER A 24 18.71 -2.39 13.82
N ALA A 25 19.84 -2.26 13.14
CA ALA A 25 20.25 -3.20 12.09
C ALA A 25 20.28 -4.66 12.59
N GLU A 26 20.66 -4.89 13.85
CA GLU A 26 20.63 -6.22 14.46
C GLU A 26 19.21 -6.76 14.58
N ALA A 27 18.23 -5.93 14.94
CA ALA A 27 16.83 -6.34 14.98
C ALA A 27 16.30 -6.70 13.58
N LEU A 28 16.64 -5.92 12.54
CA LEU A 28 16.30 -6.25 11.15
C LEU A 28 16.89 -7.60 10.75
N ARG A 29 18.18 -7.83 11.00
CA ARG A 29 18.84 -9.11 10.69
C ARG A 29 18.24 -10.28 11.47
N GLY A 30 17.87 -10.06 12.73
CA GLY A 30 17.17 -11.06 13.55
C GLY A 30 15.81 -11.45 12.97
N LEU A 31 15.02 -10.48 12.51
CA LEU A 31 13.75 -10.75 11.82
C LEU A 31 13.94 -11.47 10.49
N ALA A 32 14.95 -11.08 9.71
CA ALA A 32 15.32 -11.75 8.46
C ALA A 32 15.71 -13.21 8.70
N ALA A 33 16.56 -13.49 9.70
CA ALA A 33 16.90 -14.84 10.12
C ALA A 33 15.68 -15.63 10.63
N GLY A 34 14.66 -14.94 11.15
CA GLY A 34 13.37 -15.50 11.54
C GLY A 34 12.44 -15.84 10.37
N GLY A 35 12.80 -15.52 9.12
CA GLY A 35 12.09 -15.95 7.92
C GLY A 35 11.07 -14.95 7.36
N VAL A 36 11.16 -13.65 7.70
CA VAL A 36 10.35 -12.64 7.02
C VAL A 36 10.78 -12.49 5.55
N VAL A 37 9.83 -12.28 4.65
CA VAL A 37 10.08 -12.21 3.19
C VAL A 37 10.29 -10.78 2.67
N ALA A 38 9.99 -9.79 3.52
CA ALA A 38 10.11 -8.37 3.23
C ALA A 38 10.03 -7.58 4.53
N PHE A 39 10.24 -6.27 4.45
CA PHE A 39 10.00 -5.33 5.55
C PHE A 39 9.01 -4.24 5.18
N LYS A 40 8.25 -3.72 6.16
CA LYS A 40 7.31 -2.60 6.01
C LYS A 40 7.73 -1.42 6.88
N THR A 41 7.65 -0.22 6.31
CA THR A 41 7.77 1.06 7.01
C THR A 41 6.63 2.01 6.60
N PHE A 42 6.28 2.91 7.51
CA PHE A 42 5.32 3.99 7.30
C PHE A 42 6.04 5.34 7.39
N MET A 43 5.59 6.30 6.59
CA MET A 43 6.00 7.71 6.73
C MET A 43 5.01 8.53 7.56
N ILE A 44 3.97 7.89 8.09
CA ILE A 44 2.95 8.51 8.94
C ILE A 44 2.88 7.84 10.32
N ALA A 45 2.66 8.64 11.36
CA ALA A 45 2.71 8.21 12.76
C ALA A 45 1.47 7.44 13.23
N ARG A 46 0.57 7.04 12.33
CA ARG A 46 -0.60 6.19 12.67
C ARG A 46 -0.17 4.83 13.22
N PHE A 47 1.00 4.33 12.80
CA PHE A 47 1.64 3.11 13.29
C PHE A 47 3.02 3.46 13.81
N LYS A 48 3.09 4.01 15.03
CA LYS A 48 4.33 4.58 15.60
C LYS A 48 5.50 3.60 15.57
N GLU A 49 5.25 2.33 15.84
CA GLU A 49 6.25 1.27 15.88
C GLU A 49 6.85 0.96 14.50
N LEU A 50 6.15 1.33 13.43
CA LEU A 50 6.56 1.11 12.04
C LEU A 50 6.89 2.41 11.31
N THR A 51 6.77 3.55 11.97
CA THR A 51 7.11 4.85 11.41
C THR A 51 8.62 5.02 11.45
N ALA A 52 9.21 5.64 10.43
CA ALA A 52 10.62 5.97 10.42
C ALA A 52 10.86 7.36 9.83
N SER A 53 11.77 8.12 10.45
CA SER A 53 12.33 9.33 9.83
C SER A 53 13.22 9.00 8.63
N ASP A 54 13.53 10.02 7.82
CA ASP A 54 14.31 9.86 6.58
C ASP A 54 15.70 9.25 6.82
N ALA A 55 16.36 9.60 7.94
CA ALA A 55 17.65 9.02 8.32
C ALA A 55 17.54 7.52 8.63
N TRP A 56 16.54 7.13 9.43
CA TRP A 56 16.28 5.72 9.73
C TRP A 56 15.89 4.94 8.48
N MET A 57 15.07 5.51 7.59
CA MET A 57 14.76 4.87 6.30
C MET A 57 16.02 4.63 5.46
N LEU A 58 16.90 5.63 5.34
CA LEU A 58 18.15 5.50 4.59
C LEU A 58 19.04 4.38 5.14
N ASP A 59 19.18 4.30 6.46
CA ASP A 59 20.00 3.26 7.09
C ASP A 59 19.35 1.87 6.99
N ASN A 60 18.04 1.78 7.17
CA ASN A 60 17.29 0.55 6.95
C ASN A 60 17.44 0.06 5.50
N PHE A 61 17.35 0.96 4.52
CA PHE A 61 17.48 0.60 3.10
C PHE A 61 18.85 -0.02 2.79
N LYS A 62 19.95 0.50 3.37
CA LYS A 62 21.28 -0.11 3.22
C LYS A 62 21.31 -1.54 3.77
N VAL A 63 20.80 -1.74 4.99
CA VAL A 63 20.75 -3.08 5.62
C VAL A 63 19.89 -4.05 4.80
N LEU A 64 18.74 -3.60 4.31
CA LEU A 64 17.83 -4.43 3.52
C LEU A 64 18.39 -4.73 2.12
N GLY A 65 19.13 -3.79 1.52
CA GLY A 65 19.90 -4.01 0.29
C GLY A 65 20.94 -5.11 0.45
N GLU A 66 21.71 -5.10 1.55
CA GLU A 66 22.66 -6.18 1.87
C GLU A 66 21.98 -7.54 2.10
N LEU A 67 20.78 -7.53 2.70
CA LEU A 67 19.99 -8.75 2.94
C LEU A 67 19.27 -9.26 1.68
N GLY A 68 19.19 -8.46 0.62
CA GLY A 68 18.44 -8.78 -0.60
C GLY A 68 16.92 -8.86 -0.39
N LEU A 69 16.40 -8.18 0.64
CA LEU A 69 14.97 -8.17 0.98
C LEU A 69 14.33 -6.83 0.62
N PRO A 70 13.11 -6.83 0.06
CA PRO A 70 12.44 -5.59 -0.33
C PRO A 70 11.92 -4.82 0.89
N CYS A 71 11.81 -3.49 0.72
CA CYS A 71 11.16 -2.61 1.69
C CYS A 71 9.85 -2.05 1.09
N LEU A 72 8.73 -2.37 1.73
CA LEU A 72 7.40 -1.91 1.42
C LEU A 72 7.12 -0.62 2.18
N ILE A 73 6.61 0.39 1.49
CA ILE A 73 6.47 1.74 2.03
C ILE A 73 5.02 2.18 1.95
N HIS A 74 4.45 2.56 3.09
CA HIS A 74 3.28 3.44 3.09
C HIS A 74 3.78 4.88 2.94
N ALA A 75 3.61 5.44 1.74
CA ALA A 75 4.16 6.74 1.37
C ALA A 75 3.09 7.83 1.47
N GLU A 76 2.97 8.46 2.64
CA GLU A 76 2.22 9.71 2.82
C GLU A 76 3.01 10.65 3.73
N ASN A 77 3.02 11.94 3.41
CA ASN A 77 3.74 12.94 4.20
C ASN A 77 2.97 13.28 5.49
N GLN A 78 3.50 12.88 6.64
CA GLN A 78 2.90 13.12 7.96
C GLN A 78 2.49 14.57 8.18
N SER A 79 3.36 15.54 7.91
CA SER A 79 3.10 16.95 8.19
C SER A 79 1.95 17.51 7.35
N ILE A 80 1.85 17.09 6.09
CA ILE A 80 0.74 17.50 5.22
C ILE A 80 -0.57 16.86 5.69
N VAL A 81 -0.54 15.58 6.08
CA VAL A 81 -1.71 14.87 6.62
C VAL A 81 -2.18 15.51 7.93
N GLU A 82 -1.27 15.78 8.87
CA GLU A 82 -1.58 16.44 10.15
C GLU A 82 -2.17 17.83 9.94
N SER A 83 -1.56 18.65 9.09
CA SER A 83 -2.10 19.98 8.76
C SER A 83 -3.50 19.90 8.15
N GLY A 84 -3.75 18.88 7.32
CA GLY A 84 -5.08 18.62 6.78
C GLY A 84 -6.08 18.27 7.88
N MET A 85 -5.71 17.37 8.80
CA MET A 85 -6.55 16.98 9.94
C MET A 85 -6.86 18.17 10.88
N GLU A 86 -5.89 19.05 11.13
CA GLU A 86 -6.11 20.28 11.91
C GLU A 86 -7.13 21.20 11.25
N LYS A 87 -7.05 21.37 9.92
CA LYS A 87 -8.02 22.16 9.14
C LYS A 87 -9.40 21.51 9.15
N ALA A 88 -9.47 20.18 9.10
CA ALA A 88 -10.70 19.41 9.26
C ALA A 88 -11.39 19.75 10.58
N VAL A 89 -10.66 19.65 11.69
CA VAL A 89 -11.18 19.97 13.03
C VAL A 89 -11.61 21.44 13.12
N ALA A 90 -10.77 22.37 12.64
CA ALA A 90 -11.07 23.79 12.66
C ALA A 90 -12.31 24.16 11.83
N SER A 91 -12.57 23.44 10.74
CA SER A 91 -13.75 23.66 9.89
C SER A 91 -15.06 23.12 10.49
N GLY A 92 -14.97 22.25 11.51
CA GLY A 92 -16.12 21.53 12.07
C GLY A 92 -16.74 20.48 11.11
N ARG A 93 -16.11 20.21 9.97
CA ARG A 93 -16.63 19.25 8.99
C ARG A 93 -16.36 17.82 9.39
N VAL A 94 -17.42 17.05 9.51
CA VAL A 94 -17.41 15.65 9.96
C VAL A 94 -18.05 14.70 8.94
N ASP A 95 -18.43 15.23 7.78
CA ASP A 95 -19.02 14.47 6.67
C ASP A 95 -18.00 13.52 6.01
N PRO A 96 -18.44 12.43 5.36
CA PRO A 96 -17.52 11.43 4.83
C PRO A 96 -16.46 11.93 3.84
N ILE A 97 -16.81 12.85 2.94
CA ILE A 97 -15.88 13.32 1.89
C ILE A 97 -14.74 14.16 2.48
N ALA A 98 -14.93 14.75 3.67
CA ALA A 98 -13.89 15.48 4.39
C ALA A 98 -12.61 14.64 4.60
N HIS A 99 -12.71 13.32 4.81
CA HIS A 99 -11.53 12.44 4.91
C HIS A 99 -10.63 12.49 3.68
N CYS A 100 -11.21 12.58 2.48
CA CYS A 100 -10.46 12.67 1.23
C CYS A 100 -9.85 14.07 1.03
N GLU A 101 -10.64 15.12 1.29
CA GLU A 101 -10.24 16.52 1.04
C GLU A 101 -9.12 16.99 1.99
N PHE A 102 -9.16 16.55 3.25
CA PHE A 102 -8.16 16.91 4.25
C PHE A 102 -6.95 15.98 4.25
N ARG A 103 -6.79 15.10 3.26
CA ARG A 103 -5.63 14.25 3.10
C ARG A 103 -5.18 14.22 1.64
N PRO A 104 -4.64 15.33 1.12
CA PRO A 104 -4.53 15.59 -0.32
C PRO A 104 -3.51 14.70 -1.03
N ALA A 105 -3.70 14.48 -2.33
CA ALA A 105 -2.84 13.62 -3.18
C ALA A 105 -1.34 14.02 -3.19
N ILE A 106 -1.04 15.29 -2.93
CA ILE A 106 0.35 15.77 -2.82
C ILE A 106 1.10 15.13 -1.65
N ALA A 107 0.40 14.74 -0.57
CA ALA A 107 1.02 14.06 0.56
C ALA A 107 1.60 12.70 0.14
N GLU A 108 0.89 11.98 -0.72
CA GLU A 108 1.35 10.70 -1.28
C GLU A 108 2.44 10.88 -2.34
N THR A 109 2.24 11.85 -3.24
CA THR A 109 3.17 12.14 -4.35
C THR A 109 4.56 12.53 -3.83
N GLU A 110 4.61 13.46 -2.87
CA GLU A 110 5.88 13.90 -2.26
C GLU A 110 6.58 12.75 -1.56
N ALA A 111 5.87 12.01 -0.71
CA ALA A 111 6.41 10.91 0.07
C ALA A 111 6.94 9.78 -0.83
N THR A 112 6.24 9.50 -1.94
CA THR A 112 6.66 8.53 -2.95
C THR A 112 7.98 8.96 -3.59
N MET A 113 8.08 10.20 -4.06
CA MET A 113 9.32 10.70 -4.67
C MET A 113 10.46 10.72 -3.66
N ARG A 114 10.23 11.21 -2.43
CA ARG A 114 11.24 11.27 -1.38
C ARG A 114 11.82 9.90 -1.05
N THR A 115 10.98 8.89 -0.88
CA THR A 115 11.46 7.53 -0.59
C THR A 115 12.19 6.88 -1.75
N ILE A 116 11.75 7.15 -2.98
CA ILE A 116 12.47 6.76 -4.20
C ILE A 116 13.88 7.39 -4.26
N ILE A 117 14.03 8.64 -3.82
CA ILE A 117 15.32 9.32 -3.75
C ILE A 117 16.20 8.74 -2.63
N LEU A 118 15.63 8.51 -1.44
CA LEU A 118 16.35 7.92 -0.30
C LEU A 118 16.86 6.49 -0.60
N ALA A 119 16.14 5.72 -1.40
CA ALA A 119 16.53 4.36 -1.78
C ALA A 119 17.71 4.33 -2.77
N GLU A 120 18.06 5.45 -3.41
CA GLU A 120 19.11 5.51 -4.43
C GLU A 120 20.48 5.12 -3.86
N GLY A 121 21.17 4.19 -4.55
CA GLY A 121 22.50 3.72 -4.14
C GLY A 121 22.52 2.79 -2.92
N THR A 122 21.38 2.49 -2.30
CA THR A 122 21.31 1.60 -1.12
C THR A 122 21.25 0.12 -1.47
N GLY A 123 20.91 -0.21 -2.73
CA GLY A 123 20.71 -1.59 -3.19
C GLY A 123 19.36 -2.20 -2.81
N VAL A 124 18.51 -1.49 -2.05
CA VAL A 124 17.18 -2.00 -1.67
C VAL A 124 16.25 -2.09 -2.89
N HIS A 125 15.41 -3.13 -2.91
CA HIS A 125 14.22 -3.14 -3.76
C HIS A 125 13.09 -2.41 -3.03
N LEU A 126 12.73 -1.22 -3.50
CA LEU A 126 11.64 -0.43 -2.93
C LEU A 126 10.28 -0.86 -3.51
N HIS A 127 9.27 -0.99 -2.67
CA HIS A 127 7.89 -1.24 -3.10
C HIS A 127 6.95 -0.20 -2.52
N ILE A 128 6.33 0.61 -3.39
CA ILE A 128 5.37 1.63 -2.96
C ILE A 128 4.00 0.98 -2.79
N CYS A 129 3.52 0.93 -1.54
CA CYS A 129 2.25 0.30 -1.22
C CYS A 129 1.06 1.13 -1.68
N HIS A 130 -0.07 0.45 -1.93
CA HIS A 130 -1.42 0.98 -2.08
C HIS A 130 -1.50 2.39 -2.71
N MET A 131 -0.91 2.56 -3.89
CA MET A 131 -0.85 3.84 -4.61
C MET A 131 -2.25 4.27 -5.07
N THR A 132 -2.54 5.55 -4.89
CA THR A 132 -3.85 6.16 -5.18
C THR A 132 -3.75 7.38 -6.08
N ALA A 133 -2.65 8.12 -6.03
CA ALA A 133 -2.50 9.41 -6.71
C ALA A 133 -1.77 9.30 -8.06
N LYS A 134 -2.24 10.04 -9.07
CA LYS A 134 -1.58 10.15 -10.37
C LYS A 134 -0.12 10.62 -10.24
N GLY A 135 0.16 11.60 -9.38
CA GLY A 135 1.52 12.09 -9.15
C GLY A 135 2.46 11.04 -8.57
N ALA A 136 1.94 10.12 -7.73
CA ALA A 136 2.73 9.01 -7.20
C ALA A 136 3.07 8.00 -8.32
N VAL A 137 2.11 7.71 -9.22
CA VAL A 137 2.33 6.88 -10.42
C VAL A 137 3.40 7.50 -11.33
N GLU A 138 3.34 8.82 -11.55
CA GLU A 138 4.35 9.55 -12.33
C GLU A 138 5.75 9.45 -11.70
N ALA A 139 5.85 9.57 -10.36
CA ALA A 139 7.10 9.39 -9.63
C ALA A 139 7.66 7.96 -9.77
N LEU A 140 6.79 6.95 -9.71
CA LEU A 140 7.16 5.55 -9.92
C LEU A 140 7.69 5.32 -11.34
N SER A 141 6.94 5.76 -12.36
CA SER A 141 7.36 5.68 -13.77
C SER A 141 8.69 6.38 -14.02
N TRP A 142 8.88 7.58 -13.45
CA TRP A 142 10.14 8.32 -13.53
C TRP A 142 11.31 7.51 -12.96
N ALA A 143 11.13 6.85 -11.83
CA ALA A 143 12.16 6.04 -11.20
C ALA A 143 12.48 4.78 -12.02
N GLN A 144 11.46 4.09 -12.52
CA GLN A 144 11.61 2.93 -13.40
C GLN A 144 12.35 3.28 -14.69
N SER A 145 12.05 4.44 -15.30
CA SER A 145 12.75 4.93 -16.50
C SER A 145 14.25 5.16 -16.30
N ARG A 146 14.69 5.31 -15.04
CA ARG A 146 16.10 5.43 -14.65
C ARG A 146 16.73 4.10 -14.23
N GLY A 147 16.04 2.98 -14.45
CA GLY A 147 16.52 1.64 -14.08
C GLY A 147 16.55 1.41 -12.56
N ARG A 148 15.81 2.19 -11.77
CA ARG A 148 15.76 1.99 -10.32
C ARG A 148 14.97 0.73 -9.99
N CYS A 149 15.42 -0.01 -8.97
CA CYS A 149 14.75 -1.21 -8.49
C CYS A 149 13.54 -0.83 -7.62
N VAL A 150 12.45 -0.42 -8.27
CA VAL A 150 11.22 0.00 -7.62
C VAL A 150 9.99 -0.61 -8.29
N THR A 151 9.04 -1.07 -7.48
CA THR A 151 7.72 -1.51 -7.93
C THR A 151 6.63 -0.77 -7.16
N GLY A 152 5.41 -0.77 -7.69
CA GLY A 152 4.24 -0.21 -7.02
C GLY A 152 3.09 -1.20 -7.01
N GLU A 153 2.26 -1.12 -5.97
CA GLU A 153 0.97 -1.79 -5.93
C GLU A 153 -0.16 -0.77 -5.85
N THR A 154 -1.34 -1.18 -6.32
CA THR A 154 -2.61 -0.54 -5.96
C THR A 154 -3.59 -1.59 -5.43
N SER A 155 -4.83 -1.19 -5.15
CA SER A 155 -5.88 -2.09 -4.68
C SER A 155 -7.15 -1.98 -5.53
N PRO A 156 -8.01 -3.02 -5.56
CA PRO A 156 -9.31 -2.91 -6.21
C PRO A 156 -10.17 -1.76 -5.67
N ASN A 157 -9.97 -1.32 -4.42
CA ASN A 157 -10.70 -0.16 -3.88
C ASN A 157 -10.46 1.10 -4.72
N TYR A 158 -9.21 1.33 -5.15
CA TYR A 158 -8.82 2.50 -5.93
C TYR A 158 -9.16 2.37 -7.42
N LEU A 159 -9.18 1.14 -7.93
CA LEU A 159 -9.58 0.86 -9.32
C LEU A 159 -11.09 0.91 -9.53
N LEU A 160 -11.89 0.66 -8.49
CA LEU A 160 -13.34 0.48 -8.59
C LEU A 160 -14.16 1.60 -7.92
N MET A 161 -13.54 2.39 -7.05
CA MET A 161 -14.20 3.51 -6.35
C MET A 161 -13.40 4.80 -6.48
N THR A 162 -14.10 5.91 -6.32
CA THR A 162 -13.54 7.27 -6.28
C THR A 162 -14.00 7.97 -4.99
N GLU A 163 -13.50 9.18 -4.72
CA GLU A 163 -13.94 9.97 -3.56
C GLU A 163 -15.46 10.22 -3.53
N GLU A 164 -16.12 10.18 -4.69
CA GLU A 164 -17.59 10.27 -4.79
C GLU A 164 -18.30 9.13 -4.07
N ASP A 165 -17.71 7.94 -4.01
CA ASP A 165 -18.25 6.80 -3.27
C ASP A 165 -18.35 7.07 -1.76
N MET A 166 -17.56 8.00 -1.22
CA MET A 166 -17.65 8.40 0.18
C MET A 166 -19.05 8.96 0.52
N LYS A 167 -19.73 9.59 -0.44
CA LYS A 167 -21.06 10.18 -0.22
C LYS A 167 -22.13 9.13 0.08
N THR A 168 -22.02 7.94 -0.52
CA THR A 168 -23.02 6.88 -0.39
C THR A 168 -22.56 5.74 0.54
N ARG A 169 -21.27 5.42 0.55
CA ARG A 169 -20.69 4.33 1.36
C ARG A 169 -20.16 4.82 2.71
N GLY A 170 -19.96 6.12 2.86
CA GLY A 170 -19.50 6.75 4.08
C GLY A 170 -18.26 6.09 4.68
N PRO A 171 -18.28 5.71 5.96
CA PRO A 171 -17.12 5.10 6.61
C PRO A 171 -16.66 3.78 5.99
N TYR A 172 -17.52 3.03 5.29
CA TYR A 172 -17.11 1.77 4.67
C TYR A 172 -16.15 1.98 3.49
N ALA A 173 -16.13 3.17 2.89
CA ALA A 173 -15.15 3.57 1.87
C ALA A 173 -13.89 4.25 2.47
N LYS A 174 -13.85 4.49 3.78
CA LYS A 174 -12.71 5.12 4.46
C LYS A 174 -11.50 4.18 4.51
N VAL A 175 -10.48 4.49 3.72
CA VAL A 175 -9.17 3.82 3.63
C VAL A 175 -8.03 4.86 3.62
N ASP A 176 -6.79 4.40 3.83
CA ASP A 176 -5.58 5.22 3.88
C ASP A 176 -4.50 4.61 2.96
N PRO A 177 -4.01 5.31 1.92
CA PRO A 177 -4.40 6.66 1.48
C PRO A 177 -5.87 6.71 1.03
N PRO A 178 -6.53 7.87 1.07
CA PRO A 178 -7.96 7.98 0.79
C PRO A 178 -8.28 7.74 -0.69
N LEU A 179 -9.55 7.45 -0.97
CA LEU A 179 -10.06 7.44 -2.34
C LEU A 179 -9.84 8.81 -3.00
N ARG A 180 -9.62 8.80 -4.31
CA ARG A 180 -9.24 9.96 -5.11
C ARG A 180 -10.25 10.26 -6.21
N LYS A 181 -9.98 11.30 -6.99
CA LYS A 181 -10.80 11.70 -8.14
C LYS A 181 -10.74 10.66 -9.25
N ALA A 182 -11.70 10.73 -10.17
CA ALA A 182 -11.74 9.85 -11.33
C ALA A 182 -10.48 9.95 -12.23
N GLU A 183 -9.80 11.10 -12.25
CA GLU A 183 -8.55 11.27 -12.98
C GLU A 183 -7.39 10.43 -12.41
N ASP A 184 -7.32 10.29 -11.09
CA ASP A 184 -6.34 9.44 -10.41
C ASP A 184 -6.66 7.96 -10.65
N GLN A 185 -7.94 7.58 -10.56
CA GLN A 185 -8.39 6.23 -10.91
C GLN A 185 -8.05 5.86 -12.36
N ALA A 186 -8.25 6.78 -13.30
CA ALA A 186 -7.88 6.57 -14.70
C ALA A 186 -6.36 6.38 -14.87
N ALA A 187 -5.55 7.16 -14.14
CA ALA A 187 -4.10 7.00 -14.13
C ALA A 187 -3.65 5.64 -13.59
N LEU A 188 -4.31 5.14 -12.53
CA LEU A 188 -4.04 3.79 -11.99
C LEU A 188 -4.38 2.69 -13.00
N TRP A 189 -5.52 2.79 -13.69
CA TRP A 189 -5.87 1.84 -14.75
C TRP A 189 -4.87 1.84 -15.89
N ALA A 190 -4.42 3.02 -16.33
CA ALA A 190 -3.38 3.15 -17.35
C ALA A 190 -2.06 2.50 -16.89
N ALA A 191 -1.63 2.77 -15.65
CA ALA A 191 -0.40 2.23 -15.08
C ALA A 191 -0.43 0.70 -14.86
N ILE A 192 -1.62 0.14 -14.59
CA ILE A 192 -1.80 -1.31 -14.56
C ILE A 192 -1.64 -1.89 -15.96
N SER A 193 -2.21 -1.22 -16.97
CA SER A 193 -2.16 -1.66 -18.37
C SER A 193 -0.76 -1.57 -18.97
N ASP A 194 0.03 -0.55 -18.62
CA ASP A 194 1.35 -0.31 -19.23
C ASP A 194 2.52 -0.99 -18.48
N GLY A 195 2.28 -1.54 -17.28
CA GLY A 195 3.32 -2.21 -16.50
C GLY A 195 3.85 -1.41 -15.32
N THR A 196 3.60 -0.11 -15.26
CA THR A 196 4.14 0.82 -14.25
C THR A 196 3.76 0.37 -12.83
N VAL A 197 2.46 0.12 -12.60
CA VAL A 197 1.97 -0.54 -11.38
C VAL A 197 1.88 -2.04 -11.68
N SER A 198 2.70 -2.82 -10.97
CA SER A 198 2.94 -4.23 -11.29
C SER A 198 2.37 -5.22 -10.28
N VAL A 199 1.78 -4.73 -9.19
CA VAL A 199 1.16 -5.56 -8.15
C VAL A 199 -0.26 -5.06 -7.85
N LEU A 200 -1.17 -6.01 -7.61
CA LEU A 200 -2.51 -5.73 -7.10
C LEU A 200 -2.70 -6.46 -5.77
N ALA A 201 -2.88 -5.69 -4.69
CA ALA A 201 -3.06 -6.21 -3.34
C ALA A 201 -4.41 -5.78 -2.75
N SER A 202 -4.98 -6.58 -1.85
CA SER A 202 -6.30 -6.28 -1.29
C SER A 202 -6.29 -5.19 -0.21
N ASP A 203 -5.13 -4.94 0.39
CA ASP A 203 -4.96 -4.11 1.61
C ASP A 203 -6.05 -4.40 2.66
N HIS A 204 -6.22 -5.68 3.00
CA HIS A 204 -7.31 -6.12 3.84
C HIS A 204 -7.05 -5.71 5.30
N ALA A 205 -7.81 -4.73 5.79
CA ALA A 205 -7.72 -4.18 7.14
C ALA A 205 -9.14 -4.05 7.74
N PRO A 206 -9.75 -5.18 8.16
CA PRO A 206 -11.11 -5.19 8.67
C PRO A 206 -11.20 -4.53 10.06
N TYR A 207 -12.32 -3.86 10.31
CA TYR A 207 -12.71 -3.37 11.63
C TYR A 207 -14.13 -3.81 11.98
N PRO A 208 -14.48 -3.93 13.27
CA PRO A 208 -15.85 -4.21 13.69
C PRO A 208 -16.84 -3.20 13.10
N LYS A 209 -18.03 -3.70 12.72
CA LYS A 209 -19.11 -2.87 12.20
C LYS A 209 -19.44 -1.70 13.13
N SER A 210 -19.48 -1.96 14.44
CA SER A 210 -19.74 -0.95 15.48
C SER A 210 -18.71 0.18 15.54
N GLU A 211 -17.47 -0.06 15.12
CA GLU A 211 -16.44 0.99 15.03
C GLU A 211 -16.55 1.76 13.72
N LYS A 212 -16.79 1.07 12.60
CA LYS A 212 -16.98 1.73 11.30
C LYS A 212 -18.21 2.63 11.29
N GLU A 213 -19.33 2.21 11.87
CA GLU A 213 -20.59 2.98 11.83
C GLU A 213 -20.57 4.29 12.63
N LYS A 214 -19.60 4.49 13.53
CA LYS A 214 -19.37 5.80 14.17
C LYS A 214 -19.13 6.91 13.14
N GLY A 215 -18.52 6.53 12.01
CA GLY A 215 -18.21 7.43 10.90
C GLY A 215 -19.40 8.02 10.17
N TRP A 216 -20.61 7.49 10.37
CA TRP A 216 -21.83 8.10 9.82
C TRP A 216 -22.19 9.41 10.54
N LYS A 217 -21.83 9.52 11.82
CA LYS A 217 -22.01 10.77 12.59
C LYS A 217 -20.80 11.68 12.46
N ASN A 218 -19.61 11.08 12.52
CA ASN A 218 -18.36 11.80 12.37
C ASN A 218 -17.30 10.91 11.73
N ILE A 219 -16.93 11.20 10.49
CA ILE A 219 -16.03 10.36 9.70
C ILE A 219 -14.71 10.07 10.41
N TYR A 220 -14.22 10.96 11.28
CA TYR A 220 -12.96 10.77 12.00
C TYR A 220 -13.04 9.72 13.11
N ASP A 221 -14.25 9.41 13.61
CA ASP A 221 -14.46 8.40 14.65
C ASP A 221 -14.47 6.96 14.11
N ALA A 222 -14.56 6.80 12.78
CA ALA A 222 -14.40 5.50 12.12
C ALA A 222 -12.92 5.20 11.83
N PRO A 223 -12.44 3.98 12.07
CA PRO A 223 -11.12 3.59 11.62
C PRO A 223 -11.04 3.49 10.09
N SER A 224 -9.92 3.89 9.48
CA SER A 224 -9.67 3.63 8.05
C SER A 224 -9.16 2.21 7.84
N GLY A 225 -9.75 1.51 6.89
CA GLY A 225 -9.46 0.12 6.56
C GLY A 225 -10.60 -0.49 5.73
N GLY A 226 -10.23 -1.26 4.72
CA GLY A 226 -11.13 -1.89 3.75
C GLY A 226 -11.18 -3.41 3.89
N VAL A 227 -12.23 -4.02 3.33
CA VAL A 227 -12.34 -5.48 3.23
C VAL A 227 -12.23 -5.91 1.78
N GLY A 228 -11.21 -6.73 1.47
CA GLY A 228 -10.90 -7.08 0.08
C GLY A 228 -10.37 -8.49 -0.14
N VAL A 229 -9.94 -9.21 0.91
CA VAL A 229 -9.25 -10.50 0.74
C VAL A 229 -10.09 -11.53 -0.03
N GLN A 230 -11.40 -11.60 0.23
CA GLN A 230 -12.31 -12.53 -0.44
C GLN A 230 -12.79 -12.01 -1.80
N THR A 231 -12.96 -10.70 -1.94
CA THR A 231 -13.69 -10.09 -3.07
C THR A 231 -12.79 -9.55 -4.17
N SER A 232 -11.49 -9.37 -3.91
CA SER A 232 -10.55 -8.77 -4.88
C SER A 232 -10.53 -9.53 -6.20
N LEU A 233 -10.30 -10.85 -6.18
CA LEU A 233 -10.20 -11.64 -7.42
C LEU A 233 -11.53 -11.69 -8.19
N PRO A 234 -12.69 -12.01 -7.59
CA PRO A 234 -13.97 -11.99 -8.30
C PRO A 234 -14.30 -10.62 -8.93
N LEU A 235 -14.04 -9.52 -8.22
CA LEU A 235 -14.29 -8.18 -8.74
C LEU A 235 -13.38 -7.87 -9.95
N MET A 236 -12.12 -8.29 -9.91
CA MET A 236 -11.20 -8.08 -11.02
C MET A 236 -11.47 -9.02 -12.21
N LEU A 237 -11.97 -10.23 -11.98
CA LEU A 237 -12.44 -11.12 -13.05
C LEU A 237 -13.64 -10.53 -13.79
N ASN A 238 -14.52 -9.79 -13.11
CA ASN A 238 -15.56 -9.01 -13.80
C ASN A 238 -14.93 -7.97 -14.74
N LYS A 239 -13.83 -7.32 -14.33
CA LYS A 239 -13.10 -6.36 -15.18
C LYS A 239 -12.39 -7.02 -16.35
N VAL A 240 -11.96 -8.28 -16.22
CA VAL A 240 -11.52 -9.09 -17.36
C VAL A 240 -12.68 -9.32 -18.33
N ASN A 241 -13.85 -9.72 -17.84
CA ASN A 241 -15.03 -9.94 -18.68
C ASN A 241 -15.52 -8.66 -19.38
N GLU A 242 -15.35 -7.50 -18.74
CA GLU A 242 -15.62 -6.17 -19.33
C GLU A 242 -14.53 -5.71 -20.32
N GLY A 243 -13.45 -6.47 -20.51
CA GLY A 243 -12.34 -6.12 -21.41
C GLY A 243 -11.43 -5.00 -20.90
N LYS A 244 -11.46 -4.69 -19.58
CA LYS A 244 -10.64 -3.63 -18.98
C LYS A 244 -9.19 -4.07 -18.73
N ILE A 245 -8.95 -5.36 -18.55
CA ILE A 245 -7.64 -5.96 -18.31
C ILE A 245 -7.67 -7.39 -18.87
N SER A 246 -6.57 -7.90 -19.42
CA SER A 246 -6.53 -9.31 -19.83
C SER A 246 -6.42 -10.24 -18.64
N LEU A 247 -6.80 -11.51 -18.82
CA LEU A 247 -6.66 -12.52 -17.76
C LEU A 247 -5.18 -12.73 -17.41
N GLU A 248 -4.31 -12.75 -18.41
CA GLU A 248 -2.87 -12.93 -18.27
C GLU A 248 -2.27 -11.80 -17.43
N ARG A 249 -2.65 -10.55 -17.72
CA ARG A 249 -2.18 -9.40 -16.96
C ARG A 249 -2.70 -9.43 -15.52
N LEU A 250 -3.94 -9.86 -15.30
CA LEU A 250 -4.47 -10.05 -13.94
C LEU A 250 -3.68 -11.13 -13.17
N VAL A 251 -3.39 -12.28 -13.80
CA VAL A 251 -2.57 -13.36 -13.19
C VAL A 251 -1.17 -12.83 -12.84
N GLU A 252 -0.57 -12.07 -13.74
CA GLU A 252 0.76 -11.48 -13.56
C GLU A 252 0.81 -10.58 -12.31
N ILE A 253 -0.09 -9.59 -12.21
CA ILE A 253 -0.07 -8.60 -11.12
C ILE A 253 -0.64 -9.13 -9.79
N PHE A 254 -1.48 -10.16 -9.83
CA PHE A 254 -2.15 -10.71 -8.64
C PHE A 254 -1.45 -11.94 -8.05
N SER A 255 -0.55 -12.58 -8.81
CA SER A 255 0.12 -13.83 -8.39
C SER A 255 1.62 -13.84 -8.68
N GLU A 256 2.02 -13.67 -9.95
CA GLU A 256 3.42 -13.83 -10.36
C GLU A 256 4.33 -12.72 -9.80
N ASN A 257 3.96 -11.46 -10.01
CA ASN A 257 4.72 -10.30 -9.57
C ASN A 257 4.81 -10.19 -8.04
N PRO A 258 3.72 -10.41 -7.26
CA PRO A 258 3.82 -10.55 -5.81
C PRO A 258 4.79 -11.66 -5.38
N ALA A 259 4.77 -12.83 -6.04
CA ALA A 259 5.68 -13.92 -5.71
C ALA A 259 7.14 -13.57 -6.03
N LYS A 260 7.41 -12.86 -7.14
CA LYS A 260 8.76 -12.36 -7.48
C LYS A 260 9.23 -11.31 -6.49
N LEU A 261 8.39 -10.33 -6.15
CA LEU A 261 8.67 -9.29 -5.17
C LEU A 261 9.08 -9.92 -3.83
N LEU A 262 8.28 -10.85 -3.33
CA LEU A 262 8.48 -11.49 -2.03
C LEU A 262 9.44 -12.68 -2.06
N LYS A 263 10.19 -12.89 -3.16
CA LYS A 263 11.18 -13.98 -3.32
C LYS A 263 10.60 -15.39 -3.13
N LEU A 264 9.33 -15.58 -3.46
CA LEU A 264 8.62 -16.86 -3.41
C LEU A 264 8.51 -17.55 -4.78
N HIS A 265 8.83 -16.85 -5.87
CA HIS A 265 8.87 -17.41 -7.22
C HIS A 265 10.13 -18.29 -7.43
N PRO A 266 10.07 -19.43 -8.16
CA PRO A 266 8.91 -20.01 -8.85
C PRO A 266 8.06 -20.95 -7.99
N ARG A 267 8.34 -21.08 -6.68
CA ARG A 267 7.52 -21.94 -5.80
C ARG A 267 6.06 -21.47 -5.70
N LYS A 268 5.83 -20.16 -5.87
CA LYS A 268 4.51 -19.51 -5.94
C LYS A 268 4.43 -18.63 -7.18
N GLY A 269 3.19 -18.33 -7.58
CA GLY A 269 2.90 -17.34 -8.62
C GLY A 269 3.03 -17.84 -10.06
N VAL A 270 3.14 -19.16 -10.27
CA VAL A 270 3.36 -19.73 -11.61
C VAL A 270 2.79 -21.15 -11.70
N LEU A 271 2.39 -21.56 -12.91
CA LEU A 271 1.93 -22.90 -13.23
C LEU A 271 2.99 -23.61 -14.07
N MET A 272 3.91 -24.32 -13.41
CA MET A 272 4.98 -25.11 -14.04
C MET A 272 5.12 -26.47 -13.30
N PRO A 273 5.64 -27.51 -13.97
CA PRO A 273 5.94 -28.81 -13.35
C PRO A 273 6.92 -28.73 -12.17
#